data_AF-A0A7V9HKN2-F1
#
_entry.id   AF-A0A7V9HKN2-F1
#
_cell.length_a   1.000
_cell.length_b   1.000
_cell.length_c   1.000
_cell.angle_alpha   90.00
_cell.angle_beta   90.00
_cell.angle_gamma   90.00
#
_symmetry.space_group_name_H-M   'P 1'
#
loop_
_entity.id
_entity.type
_entity.pdbx_description
1 polymer ?
#
loop_
_entity_poly.entity_id
_entity_poly.type
_entity_poly.pdbx_seq_one_letter_code
_entity_poly.pdbx_strand_id
1 'polypeptide(L)'
;MNIDAELFSWRGAGIVLFGESTGDRWIVTRGWLEQDTLTDVRRWTFDSPRAFGGQVRRLTFDATGNRQDAAAAGLAAAAWAASFT
;
A
#
# COMPACT_ATOMS: atom_id res chain seq x y z
N MET A 1 -25.63 -1.30 -0.29
CA MET A 1 -25.01 -2.63 -0.29
C MET A 1 -23.51 -2.39 -0.33
N ASN A 2 -22.85 -2.45 0.83
CA ASN A 2 -21.40 -2.26 0.92
C ASN A 2 -20.80 -3.58 0.43
N ILE A 3 -20.20 -3.60 -0.75
CA ILE A 3 -19.33 -4.69 -1.14
C ILE A 3 -18.07 -4.48 -0.30
N ASP A 4 -17.73 -5.42 0.58
CA ASP A 4 -16.48 -5.40 1.33
C ASP A 4 -15.33 -5.21 0.32
N ALA A 5 -14.81 -3.99 0.24
CA ALA A 5 -13.70 -3.70 -0.66
C ALA A 5 -12.49 -4.47 -0.11
N GLU A 6 -12.03 -5.46 -0.87
CA GLU A 6 -10.87 -6.26 -0.51
C GLU A 6 -9.68 -5.32 -0.23
N LEU A 7 -9.17 -5.34 1.00
CA LEU A 7 -8.04 -4.50 1.40
C LEU A 7 -6.77 -4.96 0.68
N PHE A 8 -6.00 -4.01 0.14
CA PHE A 8 -4.62 -4.31 -0.23
C PHE A 8 -3.79 -4.48 1.04
N SER A 9 -2.91 -5.48 1.06
CA SER A 9 -1.94 -5.63 2.12
C SER A 9 -0.57 -6.05 1.59
N TRP A 10 0.47 -5.54 2.21
CA TRP A 10 1.85 -5.96 1.99
C TRP A 10 2.62 -5.93 3.31
N ARG A 11 3.52 -6.89 3.51
CA ARG A 11 4.36 -6.98 4.73
C ARG A 11 5.77 -7.39 4.34
N GLY A 12 6.76 -6.71 4.93
CA GLY A 12 8.16 -7.04 4.72
C GLY A 12 9.09 -6.00 5.35
N ALA A 13 10.33 -6.39 5.62
CA ALA A 13 11.39 -5.52 6.16
C ALA A 13 10.93 -4.62 7.34
N GLY A 14 10.18 -5.21 8.27
CA GLY A 14 9.73 -4.51 9.48
C GLY A 14 8.57 -3.53 9.29
N ILE A 15 7.99 -3.42 8.09
CA ILE A 15 6.79 -2.60 7.86
C ILE A 15 5.61 -3.42 7.35
N VAL A 16 4.43 -2.85 7.52
CA VAL A 16 3.19 -3.27 6.86
C VAL A 16 2.61 -2.09 6.07
N LEU A 17 2.00 -2.39 4.94
CA LEU A 17 1.23 -1.47 4.13
C LEU A 17 -0.20 -1.99 4.02
N PHE A 18 -1.17 -1.14 4.32
CA PHE A 18 -2.59 -1.41 4.09
C PHE A 18 -3.15 -0.39 3.10
N GLY A 19 -3.88 -0.88 2.11
CA GLY A 19 -4.55 -0.04 1.12
C GLY A 19 -6.06 -0.16 1.21
N GLU A 20 -6.74 0.99 1.21
CA GLU A 20 -8.20 1.10 1.14
C GLU A 20 -8.61 1.95 -0.06
N SER A 21 -9.77 1.66 -0.65
CA SER A 21 -10.40 2.46 -1.70
C SER A 21 -11.71 3.06 -1.17
N THR A 22 -11.91 4.36 -1.40
CA THR A 22 -13.19 5.04 -1.13
C THR A 22 -14.04 5.21 -2.39
N GLY A 23 -13.73 4.47 -3.46
CA GLY A 23 -14.37 4.55 -4.77
C GLY A 23 -13.75 5.61 -5.69
N ASP A 24 -13.50 6.80 -5.16
CA ASP A 24 -12.87 7.92 -5.91
C ASP A 24 -11.39 8.13 -5.57
N ARG A 25 -10.91 7.52 -4.48
CA ARG A 25 -9.56 7.71 -3.95
C ARG A 25 -9.00 6.41 -3.40
N TRP A 26 -7.67 6.34 -3.44
CA TRP A 26 -6.90 5.25 -2.84
C TRP A 26 -6.04 5.78 -1.72
N ILE A 27 -6.06 5.08 -0.59
CA ILE A 27 -5.30 5.45 0.59
C ILE A 27 -4.34 4.31 0.90
N VAL A 28 -3.08 4.63 1.17
CA VAL A 28 -2.11 3.68 1.73
C VAL A 28 -1.67 4.14 3.10
N THR A 29 -1.69 3.23 4.05
CA THR A 29 -1.17 3.42 5.41
C THR A 29 0.04 2.53 5.60
N ARG A 30 1.16 3.09 6.04
CA ARG A 30 2.35 2.35 6.49
C ARG A 30 2.42 2.35 8.00
N GLY A 31 2.64 1.19 8.60
CA GLY A 31 3.08 1.05 9.99
C GLY A 31 4.40 0.30 10.07
N TRP A 32 5.22 0.62 11.07
CA TRP A 32 6.35 -0.22 11.50
C TRP A 32 5.85 -1.29 12.47
N LEU A 33 6.42 -2.48 12.39
CA LEU A 33 6.11 -3.59 13.27
C LEU A 33 7.01 -3.53 14.51
N GLU A 34 6.39 -3.34 15.67
CA GLU A 34 7.07 -3.42 16.96
C GLU A 34 6.25 -4.30 17.91
N GLN A 35 6.78 -5.50 18.19
CA GLN A 35 6.10 -6.54 18.97
C GLN A 35 4.70 -6.86 18.39
N ASP A 36 3.64 -6.57 19.14
CA ASP A 36 2.23 -6.75 18.80
C ASP A 36 1.55 -5.45 18.30
N THR A 37 2.33 -4.38 18.09
CA THR A 37 1.82 -3.05 17.73
C THR A 37 2.31 -2.55 16.37
N LEU A 38 1.55 -1.59 15.82
CA LEU A 38 1.99 -0.76 14.71
C LEU A 38 2.43 0.60 15.23
N THR A 39 3.67 0.97 14.94
CA THR A 39 4.24 2.25 15.32
C THR A 39 4.54 3.12 14.09
N ASP A 40 4.76 4.42 14.31
CA ASP A 40 5.11 5.39 13.27
C ASP A 40 4.18 5.35 12.04
N VAL A 41 2.88 5.29 12.31
CA VAL A 41 1.84 5.14 11.31
C VAL A 41 1.75 6.41 10.45
N ARG A 42 1.89 6.25 9.14
CA ARG A 42 1.76 7.34 8.16
C ARG A 42 0.78 6.97 7.07
N ARG A 43 0.00 7.96 6.62
CA ARG A 43 -1.07 7.80 5.62
C ARG A 43 -0.85 8.73 4.44
N TRP A 44 -1.14 8.24 3.24
CA TRP A 44 -1.18 9.02 2.01
C TRP A 44 -2.46 8.72 1.24
N THR A 45 -2.95 9.69 0.48
CA THR A 45 -4.17 9.59 -0.34
C THR A 45 -3.88 10.03 -1.77
N PHE A 46 -4.45 9.31 -2.73
CA PHE A 46 -4.20 9.48 -4.15
C PHE A 46 -5.49 9.49 -4.94
N ASP A 47 -5.45 10.20 -6.07
CA ASP A 47 -6.52 10.36 -7.05
C ASP A 47 -6.38 9.40 -8.24
N SER A 48 -5.36 8.52 -8.24
CA SER A 48 -5.13 7.58 -9.32
C SER A 48 -4.47 6.27 -8.84
N PRO A 49 -4.81 5.12 -9.47
CA PRO A 49 -4.17 3.83 -9.18
C PRO A 49 -2.65 3.85 -9.38
N ARG A 50 -2.18 4.60 -10.38
CA ARG A 50 -0.76 4.72 -10.71
C ARG A 50 0.02 5.43 -9.61
N ALA A 51 -0.51 6.52 -9.05
CA ALA A 51 0.14 7.24 -7.97
C ALA A 51 0.17 6.40 -6.68
N PHE A 52 -0.93 5.69 -6.38
CA PHE A 52 -1.01 4.73 -5.28
C PHE A 52 0.07 3.64 -5.39
N GLY A 53 0.15 2.94 -6.54
CA GLY A 53 1.16 1.91 -6.75
C GLY A 53 2.60 2.45 -6.72
N GLY A 54 2.81 3.69 -7.21
CA GLY A 54 4.09 4.38 -7.10
C GLY A 54 4.52 4.63 -5.65
N GLN A 55 3.58 4.99 -4.77
CA GLN A 55 3.85 5.16 -3.35
C GLN A 55 4.19 3.83 -2.68
N VAL A 56 3.44 2.75 -2.96
CA VAL A 56 3.76 1.41 -2.45
C VAL A 56 5.18 0.99 -2.87
N ARG A 57 5.51 1.16 -4.15
CA ARG A 57 6.87 0.91 -4.66
C ARG A 57 7.94 1.67 -3.87
N ARG A 58 7.73 2.98 -3.65
CA ARG A 58 8.69 3.80 -2.90
C ARG A 58 8.86 3.27 -1.48
N LEU A 59 7.78 3.04 -0.76
CA LEU A 59 7.82 2.59 0.64
C LEU A 59 8.45 1.21 0.78
N THR A 60 8.16 0.30 -0.15
CA THR A 60 8.81 -1.02 -0.18
C THR A 60 10.31 -0.87 -0.44
N PHE A 61 10.73 -0.01 -1.39
CA PHE A 61 12.15 0.23 -1.65
C PHE A 61 12.86 0.86 -0.44
N ASP A 62 12.25 1.85 0.20
CA ASP A 62 12.79 2.51 1.39
C ASP A 62 13.02 1.51 2.54
N ALA A 63 12.17 0.49 2.66
CA ALA A 63 12.27 -0.53 3.70
C ALA A 63 13.25 -1.68 3.35
N THR A 64 13.24 -2.15 2.10
CA THR A 64 14.01 -3.36 1.71
C THR A 64 15.35 -3.05 1.05
N GLY A 65 15.52 -1.86 0.47
CA GLY A 65 16.62 -1.55 -0.45
C GLY A 65 16.59 -2.36 -1.76
N ASN A 66 15.57 -3.21 -1.97
CA ASN A 66 15.47 -4.12 -3.11
C ASN A 66 14.53 -3.57 -4.19
N ARG A 67 15.09 -3.27 -5.36
CA ARG A 67 14.33 -2.74 -6.51
C ARG A 67 13.32 -3.74 -7.07
N GLN A 68 13.61 -5.04 -7.02
CA GLN A 68 12.73 -6.07 -7.57
C GLN A 68 11.48 -6.22 -6.71
N ASP A 69 11.63 -6.33 -5.39
CA ASP A 69 10.51 -6.40 -4.45
C ASP A 69 9.64 -5.14 -4.54
N ALA A 70 10.29 -3.97 -4.62
CA ALA A 70 9.60 -2.70 -4.77
C ALA A 70 8.80 -2.62 -6.07
N ALA A 71 9.35 -3.09 -7.18
CA ALA A 71 8.65 -3.13 -8.46
C ALA A 71 7.45 -4.08 -8.41
N ALA A 72 7.62 -5.29 -7.85
CA ALA A 72 6.55 -6.26 -7.70
C ALA A 72 5.41 -5.75 -6.81
N ALA A 73 5.74 -5.19 -5.65
CA ALA A 73 4.76 -4.62 -4.72
C ALA A 73 3.99 -3.45 -5.35
N GLY A 74 4.69 -2.55 -6.05
CA GLY A 74 4.07 -1.42 -6.72
C GLY A 74 3.14 -1.84 -7.87
N LEU A 75 3.52 -2.85 -8.64
CA LEU A 75 2.67 -3.40 -9.72
C LEU A 75 1.42 -4.08 -9.15
N ALA A 76 1.57 -4.90 -8.11
CA ALA A 76 0.45 -5.54 -7.43
C ALA A 76 -0.52 -4.50 -6.85
N ALA A 77 0.02 -3.45 -6.20
CA ALA A 77 -0.76 -2.34 -5.66
C ALA A 77 -1.51 -1.55 -6.75
N ALA A 78 -0.85 -1.24 -7.88
CA ALA A 78 -1.50 -0.56 -8.99
C ALA A 78 -2.61 -1.41 -9.63
N ALA A 79 -2.38 -2.72 -9.78
CA ALA A 79 -3.37 -3.65 -10.32
C ALA A 79 -4.59 -3.79 -9.40
N TRP A 80 -4.36 -3.92 -8.09
CA TRP A 80 -5.43 -3.89 -7.09
C TRP A 80 -6.20 -2.57 -7.14
N ALA A 81 -5.51 -1.42 -7.15
CA ALA A 81 -6.18 -0.13 -7.17
C ALA A 81 -7.06 0.05 -8.43
N ALA A 82 -6.59 -0.47 -9.56
CA ALA A 82 -7.32 -0.40 -10.82
C ALA A 82 -8.62 -1.22 -10.86
N SER A 83 -8.81 -2.21 -9.97
CA SER A 83 -10.04 -3.01 -9.94
C SER A 83 -11.25 -2.27 -9.34
N PHE A 84 -11.04 -1.05 -8.82
CA PHE A 84 -12.09 -0.21 -8.25
C PHE A 84 -12.44 1.01 -9.13
N THR A 85 -11.87 1.07 -10.33
CA THR A 85 -12.07 2.17 -11.30
C THR A 85 -13.25 1.91 -12.23
#